data_AF-G9GSI4-F1
#
_entry.id   AF-G9GSI4-F1
#
_cell.length_a   1.000
_cell.length_b   1.000
_cell.length_c   1.000
_cell.angle_alpha   90.00
_cell.angle_beta   90.00
_cell.angle_gamma   90.00
#
_symmetry.space_group_name_H-M   'P 1'
#
loop_
_entity.id
_entity.type
_entity.pdbx_description
1 polymer ?
#
loop_
_entity_poly.entity_id
_entity_poly.type
_entity_poly.pdbx_seq_one_letter_code
_entity_poly.pdbx_strand_id
1 'polypeptide(L)' 'FTGKPVDGYLVNRIVGTRALCAALGRAREGR' A
#
# COMPACT_ATOMS: atom_id res chain seq x y z
N PHE A 1 13.59 -9.12 6.26
CA PHE A 1 14.02 -7.92 5.53
C PHE A 1 15.13 -8.30 4.57
N THR A 2 14.99 -7.98 3.28
CA THR A 2 15.96 -8.37 2.24
C THR A 2 17.21 -7.48 2.19
N GLY A 3 17.18 -6.30 2.83
CA GLY A 3 18.30 -5.34 2.82
C GLY A 3 18.52 -4.63 1.48
N LYS A 4 17.72 -4.95 0.45
CA LYS A 4 17.77 -4.42 -0.91
C LYS A 4 16.35 -4.31 -1.48
N PRO A 5 16.10 -3.43 -2.48
CA PRO A 5 14.82 -3.35 -3.15
C PRO A 5 14.36 -4.73 -3.64
N VAL A 6 13.07 -5.00 -3.49
CA VAL A 6 12.48 -6.26 -3.95
C VAL A 6 12.18 -6.13 -5.43
N ASP A 7 12.62 -7.11 -6.21
CA ASP A 7 12.38 -7.14 -7.66
C ASP A 7 10.88 -7.02 -7.98
N GLY A 8 10.56 -6.25 -9.01
CA GLY A 8 9.18 -5.96 -9.43
C GLY A 8 8.51 -4.78 -8.72
N TYR A 9 9.06 -4.28 -7.61
CA TYR A 9 8.59 -3.07 -6.93
C TYR A 9 9.51 -1.88 -7.23
N LEU A 10 9.36 -1.35 -8.45
CA LEU A 10 10.23 -0.31 -8.99
C LEU A 10 9.96 1.09 -8.42
N VAL A 11 8.86 1.27 -7.68
CA VAL A 11 8.41 2.57 -7.18
C VAL A 11 8.03 2.47 -5.71
N ASN A 12 8.26 3.56 -4.98
CA ASN A 12 7.84 3.68 -3.59
C ASN A 12 6.34 4.05 -3.50
N ARG A 13 5.47 3.10 -3.83
CA ARG A 13 4.00 3.22 -3.73
C ARG A 13 3.39 1.92 -3.24
N ILE A 14 2.27 2.03 -2.53
CA ILE A 14 1.47 0.88 -2.11
C ILE A 14 0.53 0.51 -3.27
N VAL A 15 0.55 -0.75 -3.71
CA VAL A 15 -0.34 -1.28 -4.73
C VAL A 15 -1.43 -2.12 -4.06
N GLY A 16 -2.68 -2.02 -4.53
CA GLY A 16 -3.79 -2.73 -3.92
C GLY A 16 -5.10 -2.61 -4.71
N THR A 17 -6.13 -3.31 -4.25
CA THR A 17 -7.45 -3.28 -4.87
C THR A 17 -8.21 -2.00 -4.50
N ARG A 18 -9.23 -1.65 -5.29
CA ARG A 18 -10.13 -0.53 -4.96
C ARG A 18 -10.83 -0.73 -3.61
N ALA A 19 -11.12 -1.98 -3.25
CA ALA A 19 -11.67 -2.31 -1.95
C ALA A 19 -10.70 -1.98 -0.80
N LEU A 20 -9.40 -2.26 -0.98
CA LEU A 20 -8.36 -1.87 -0.02
C LEU A 20 -8.27 -0.35 0.10
N CYS A 21 -8.27 0.39 -1.02
CA CYS A 21 -8.29 1.86 -0.99
C CYS A 21 -9.48 2.41 -0.20
N ALA A 22 -10.69 1.88 -0.42
CA ALA A 22 -11.90 2.31 0.29
C ALA A 22 -11.88 1.96 1.79
N ALA A 23 -11.30 0.81 2.15
CA ALA A 23 -11.13 0.43 3.55
C ALA A 23 -10.12 1.35 4.28
N LEU A 24 -9.00 1.68 3.63
CA LEU A 24 -8.00 2.60 4.18
C LEU A 24 -8.54 4.03 4.33
N GLY A 25 -9.38 4.49 3.40
CA GLY A 25 -10.08 5.78 3.51
C GLY A 25 -10.95 5.84 4.77
N ARG A 26 -11.83 4.85 4.94
CA ARG A 26 -12.69 4.73 6.14
C ARG A 26 -11.88 4.64 7.44
N ALA A 27 -10.80 3.87 7.44
CA ALA A 27 -9.92 3.74 8.61
C ALA A 27 -9.17 5.03 8.94
N ARG A 28 -8.92 5.90 7.95
CA ARG A 28 -8.31 7.22 8.15
C ARG A 28 -9.29 8.24 8.69
N GLU A 29 -10.54 8.21 8.23
CA GLU A 29 -11.61 9.11 8.65
C GLU A 29 -12.11 8.83 10.07
N GLY A 30 -12.09 7.56 10.50
CA GLY A 30 -12.43 7.15 11.86
C GLY A 30 -11.36 7.46 12.92
N ARG A 31 -10.41 8.38 12.63
CA ARG A 31 -9.36 8.85 13.54
C ARG A 31 -9.67 10.25 14.03
#